data_AF-A0A954IQJ0-F1
#
_entry.id   AF-A0A954IQJ0-F1
#
_cell.length_a   1.000
_cell.length_b   1.000
_cell.length_c   1.000
_cell.angle_alpha   90.00
_cell.angle_beta   90.00
_cell.angle_gamma   90.00
#
_symmetry.space_group_name_H-M   'P 1'
#
loop_
_entity.id
_entity.type
_entity.pdbx_description
1 polymer ?
#
loop_
_entity_poly.entity_id
_entity_poly.type
_entity_poly.pdbx_seq_one_letter_code
_entity_poly.pdbx_strand_id
1 'polypeptide(L)'
;MADLTHFDDHGASRMVDVGDKAITARVAVPEAFVSLRPETLTQINNKDLAKGDVYEVARLAGIMGAKKTADLIPLCHPLGLDSVTIDFETT
;
A
#
# COMPACT_ATOMS: atom_id res chain seq x y z
N MET A 1 -3.90 24.95 11.92
CA MET A 1 -3.31 23.84 11.13
C MET A 1 -2.73 22.89 12.13
N ALA A 2 -3.04 21.59 12.06
CA ALA A 2 -2.42 20.63 12.96
C ALA A 2 -0.89 20.67 12.76
N ASP A 3 -0.14 20.71 13.86
CA ASP A 3 1.32 20.73 13.80
C ASP A 3 1.84 19.49 13.06
N LEU A 4 2.75 19.69 12.12
CA LEU A 4 3.32 18.61 11.33
C LEU A 4 4.20 17.74 12.24
N THR A 5 3.77 16.50 12.52
CA THR A 5 4.44 15.65 13.50
C THR A 5 5.78 15.08 13.01
N HIS A 6 5.97 14.97 11.71
CA HIS A 6 7.22 14.48 11.10
C HIS A 6 8.33 15.53 10.97
N PHE A 7 8.11 16.73 11.49
CA PHE A 7 9.14 17.77 11.59
C PHE A 7 9.41 18.09 13.06
N ASP A 8 10.64 18.53 13.34
CA ASP A 8 10.98 19.14 14.63
C ASP A 8 10.72 20.67 14.61
N ASP A 9 10.98 21.33 15.73
CA ASP A 9 10.75 22.77 15.91
C ASP A 9 11.67 23.64 15.02
N HIS A 10 12.70 23.05 14.43
CA HIS A 10 13.61 23.68 13.48
C HIS A 10 13.25 23.38 12.01
N GLY A 11 12.19 22.60 11.77
CA GLY A 11 11.75 22.18 10.43
C GLY A 11 12.56 21.03 9.84
N ALA A 12 13.38 20.33 10.63
CA ALA A 12 14.08 19.13 10.18
C ALA A 12 13.17 17.89 10.29
N SER A 13 13.28 16.98 9.32
CA SER A 13 12.50 15.74 9.31
C SER A 13 12.90 14.81 10.47
N ARG A 14 11.92 14.21 11.14
CA ARG A 14 12.12 13.22 12.20
C ARG A 14 11.13 12.07 12.14
N MET A 15 11.56 10.90 12.56
CA MET A 15 10.68 9.79 12.88
C MET A 15 10.08 10.04 14.26
N VAL A 16 8.76 9.97 14.39
CA VAL A 16 8.05 10.25 15.65
C VAL A 16 8.24 9.07 16.60
N ASP A 17 8.62 9.30 17.85
CA ASP A 17 8.61 8.24 18.86
C ASP A 17 7.17 7.85 19.22
N VAL A 18 6.90 6.55 19.19
CA VAL A 18 5.58 5.95 19.48
C VAL A 18 5.67 4.87 20.57
N GLY A 19 6.81 4.71 21.25
CA GLY A 19 7.06 3.63 22.21
C GLY A 19 6.08 3.57 23.39
N ASP A 20 5.60 4.72 23.86
CA ASP A 20 4.65 4.80 24.97
C ASP A 20 3.19 4.57 24.55
N LYS A 21 2.91 4.43 23.25
CA LYS A 21 1.54 4.22 22.76
C LYS A 21 1.13 2.78 22.97
N ALA A 22 -0.07 2.58 23.51
CA ALA A 22 -0.65 1.25 23.68
C ALA A 22 -0.80 0.53 22.32
N ILE A 23 -0.44 -0.76 22.30
CA ILE A 23 -0.68 -1.63 21.15
C ILE A 23 -2.17 -1.94 21.08
N THR A 24 -2.76 -1.70 19.91
CA THR A 24 -4.17 -1.99 19.62
C THR A 24 -4.27 -2.64 18.24
N ALA A 25 -5.32 -3.43 18.01
CA ALA A 25 -5.64 -3.90 16.66
C ALA A 25 -5.96 -2.69 15.76
N ARG A 26 -5.40 -2.68 14.54
CA ARG A 26 -5.54 -1.58 13.58
C ARG A 26 -5.78 -2.14 12.19
N VAL A 27 -6.64 -1.47 11.43
CA VAL A 27 -6.96 -1.81 10.03
C VAL A 27 -6.98 -0.52 9.22
N ALA A 28 -6.47 -0.60 7.99
CA ALA A 28 -6.56 0.46 6.99
C ALA A 28 -7.00 -0.15 5.67
N VAL A 29 -7.90 0.52 4.93
CA VAL A 29 -8.46 0.04 3.66
C VAL A 29 -8.34 1.15 2.61
N PRO A 30 -7.19 1.27 1.94
CA PRO A 30 -7.02 2.20 0.83
C PRO A 30 -7.53 1.61 -0.49
N GLU A 31 -7.88 2.47 -1.45
CA GLU A 31 -8.24 2.09 -2.82
C GLU A 31 -7.38 2.83 -3.85
N ALA A 32 -7.30 2.28 -5.06
CA ALA A 32 -6.61 2.88 -6.21
C ALA A 32 -7.26 2.44 -7.53
N PHE A 33 -7.16 3.28 -8.56
CA PHE A 33 -7.75 3.03 -9.87
C PHE A 33 -6.68 2.99 -10.95
N VAL A 34 -6.82 2.06 -11.90
CA VAL A 34 -5.99 2.00 -13.11
C VAL A 34 -6.90 2.17 -14.31
N SER A 35 -6.77 3.29 -15.01
CA SER A 35 -7.51 3.52 -16.25
C SER A 35 -6.89 2.70 -17.38
N LEU A 36 -7.73 1.93 -18.06
CA LEU A 36 -7.34 1.03 -19.15
C LEU A 36 -8.20 1.30 -20.38
N ARG A 37 -7.68 0.92 -21.55
CA ARG A 37 -8.52 0.80 -22.74
C ARG A 37 -9.49 -0.37 -22.58
N PRO A 38 -10.71 -0.30 -23.14
CA PRO A 38 -11.68 -1.40 -23.06
C PRO A 38 -11.11 -2.74 -23.53
N GLU A 39 -10.33 -2.75 -24.62
CA GLU A 39 -9.77 -3.98 -25.17
C GLU A 39 -8.74 -4.61 -24.23
N THR A 40 -7.96 -3.79 -23.50
CA THR A 40 -7.01 -4.27 -22.50
C THR A 40 -7.76 -4.95 -21.35
N LEU A 41 -8.84 -4.33 -20.86
CA LEU A 41 -9.65 -4.89 -19.78
C LEU A 41 -10.29 -6.23 -20.19
N THR A 42 -10.80 -6.32 -21.42
CA THR A 42 -11.33 -7.58 -21.97
C THR A 42 -10.27 -8.68 -21.97
N GLN A 43 -9.04 -8.39 -22.43
CA GLN A 43 -7.95 -9.37 -22.44
C GLN A 43 -7.56 -9.82 -21.03
N ILE A 44 -7.48 -8.89 -20.07
CA ILE A 44 -7.20 -9.20 -18.66
C ILE A 44 -8.26 -10.15 -18.11
N ASN A 45 -9.54 -9.83 -18.29
CA ASN A 45 -10.65 -10.63 -17.76
C ASN A 45 -10.74 -12.03 -18.40
N ASN A 46 -10.36 -12.13 -19.68
CA ASN A 46 -10.30 -13.41 -20.39
C ASN A 46 -9.00 -14.20 -20.13
N LYS A 47 -8.06 -13.64 -19.36
CA LYS A 47 -6.71 -14.20 -19.14
C LYS A 47 -5.95 -14.45 -20.44
N ASP A 48 -6.22 -13.67 -21.48
CA ASP A 48 -5.69 -13.84 -22.84
C ASP A 48 -4.44 -12.97 -23.07
N LEU A 49 -3.59 -12.88 -22.05
CA LEU A 49 -2.35 -12.11 -22.09
C LEU A 49 -1.16 -13.06 -22.04
N ALA A 50 -0.16 -12.79 -22.88
CA ALA A 50 1.09 -13.56 -22.91
C ALA A 50 1.86 -13.58 -21.57
N LYS A 51 1.49 -12.69 -20.63
CA LYS A 51 2.11 -12.56 -19.30
C LYS A 51 1.43 -13.35 -18.20
N GLY A 52 0.34 -14.08 -18.49
CA GLY A 52 -0.43 -14.84 -17.51
C GLY A 52 -1.46 -14.00 -16.75
N ASP A 53 -1.84 -14.45 -15.56
CA ASP A 53 -2.88 -13.82 -14.74
C ASP A 53 -2.39 -12.50 -14.12
N VAL A 54 -2.87 -11.39 -14.66
CA VAL A 54 -2.47 -10.04 -14.24
C VAL A 54 -2.92 -9.74 -12.81
N TYR A 55 -4.09 -10.20 -12.39
CA TYR A 55 -4.60 -9.93 -11.05
C TYR A 55 -3.77 -10.64 -9.99
N GLU A 56 -3.35 -11.88 -10.24
CA GLU A 56 -2.51 -12.61 -9.29
C GLU A 56 -1.11 -12.02 -9.17
N VAL A 57 -0.51 -11.60 -10.29
CA VAL A 57 0.78 -10.89 -10.24
C VAL A 57 0.65 -9.56 -9.48
N ALA A 58 -0.42 -8.80 -9.73
CA ALA A 58 -0.67 -7.54 -9.03
C ALA A 58 -0.93 -7.75 -7.52
N ARG A 59 -1.68 -8.80 -7.14
CA ARG A 59 -1.93 -9.19 -5.75
C ARG A 59 -0.63 -9.49 -5.02
N LEU A 60 0.21 -10.34 -5.61
CA LEU A 60 1.51 -10.68 -5.04
C LEU A 60 2.40 -9.45 -4.88
N ALA A 61 2.49 -8.62 -5.93
CA ALA A 61 3.30 -7.40 -5.92
C ALA A 61 2.82 -6.42 -4.85
N GLY A 62 1.51 -6.22 -4.69
CA GLY A 62 0.96 -5.33 -3.66
C GLY A 62 1.17 -5.85 -2.24
N ILE A 63 1.05 -7.17 -2.01
CA ILE A 63 1.37 -7.79 -0.70
C ILE A 63 2.85 -7.58 -0.37
N MET A 64 3.74 -7.75 -1.35
CA MET A 64 5.17 -7.46 -1.19
C MET A 64 5.43 -5.97 -0.93
N GLY A 65 4.73 -5.10 -1.65
CA GLY A 65 4.80 -3.64 -1.48
C GLY A 65 4.41 -3.21 -0.08
N ALA A 66 3.30 -3.72 0.46
CA ALA A 66 2.83 -3.44 1.81
C ALA A 66 3.90 -3.78 2.87
N LYS A 67 4.53 -4.94 2.75
CA LYS A 67 5.63 -5.36 3.65
C LYS A 67 6.90 -4.52 3.52
N LYS A 68 7.12 -3.90 2.36
CA LYS A 68 8.27 -3.02 2.09
C LYS A 68 8.00 -1.54 2.38
N THR A 69 6.84 -1.18 2.93
CA THR A 69 6.47 0.22 3.14
C THR A 69 7.52 0.99 3.94
N ALA A 70 8.07 0.41 5.01
CA ALA A 70 9.10 1.08 5.82
C ALA A 70 10.46 1.21 5.11
N ASP A 71 10.76 0.35 4.12
CA ASP A 71 11.94 0.50 3.26
C ASP A 71 11.75 1.67 2.26
N LEU A 72 10.50 1.91 1.83
CA LEU A 72 10.16 2.85 0.76
C LEU A 72 9.82 4.26 1.28
N ILE A 73 9.20 4.35 2.46
CA ILE A 73 8.71 5.60 3.04
C ILE A 73 9.63 6.02 4.20
N PRO A 74 10.48 7.07 4.05
CA PRO A 74 11.63 7.32 4.93
C PRO A 74 11.35 7.44 6.43
N LEU A 75 10.17 7.90 6.82
CA LEU A 75 9.80 8.14 8.22
C LEU A 75 8.70 7.20 8.72
N CYS A 76 8.39 6.14 7.96
CA CYS A 76 7.42 5.13 8.37
C CYS A 76 8.08 4.14 9.33
N HIS A 77 7.39 3.81 10.42
CA HIS A 77 7.87 2.79 11.34
C HIS A 77 7.83 1.41 10.69
N PRO A 78 8.83 0.55 10.93
CA PRO A 78 8.71 -0.87 10.61
C PRO A 78 7.62 -1.48 11.50
N LEU A 79 6.61 -2.10 10.88
CA LEU A 79 5.49 -2.73 11.56
C LEU A 79 5.39 -4.20 11.16
N GLY A 80 5.09 -5.06 12.14
CA GLY A 80 4.65 -6.43 11.87
C GLY A 80 3.24 -6.40 11.30
N LEU A 81 3.05 -6.85 10.06
CA LEU A 81 1.74 -6.99 9.44
C LEU A 81 1.20 -8.39 9.71
N ASP A 82 0.03 -8.48 10.35
CA ASP A 82 -0.65 -9.76 10.59
C ASP A 82 -1.29 -10.32 9.31
N SER A 83 -1.89 -9.44 8.49
CA SER A 83 -2.52 -9.81 7.22
C SER A 83 -2.47 -8.66 6.21
N VAL A 84 -2.45 -9.03 4.92
CA VAL A 84 -2.61 -8.10 3.79
C VAL A 84 -3.50 -8.77 2.75
N THR A 85 -4.58 -8.10 2.36
CA THR A 85 -5.49 -8.52 1.30
C THR A 85 -5.56 -7.43 0.24
N ILE A 86 -5.85 -7.82 -1.00
CA ILE A 86 -5.99 -6.90 -2.14
C ILE A 86 -7.14 -7.43 -2.99
N ASP A 87 -8.14 -6.62 -3.24
CA ASP A 87 -9.28 -7.00 -4.05
C ASP A 87 -9.30 -6.16 -5.33
N PHE A 88 -9.89 -6.72 -6.39
CA PHE A 88 -9.99 -6.07 -7.68
C PHE A 88 -11.44 -6.01 -8.11
N GLU A 89 -11.86 -4.83 -8.54
CA GLU A 89 -13.17 -4.59 -9.11
C GLU A 89 -12.98 -3.95 -10.48
N THR A 90 -13.80 -4.37 -11.45
CA THR A 90 -13.82 -3.80 -12.79
C THR A 90 -15.15 -3.08 -12.99
N THR A 91 -15.08 -1.79 -13.28
CA THR A 91 -16.26 -0.97 -13.61
C THR A 91 -16.43 -0.84 -15.12
#